data_AF-A0A397V9H2-F1
#
_entry.id   AF-A0A397V9H2-F1
#
_cell.length_a   1.000
_cell.length_b   1.000
_cell.length_c   1.000
_cell.angle_alpha   90.00
_cell.angle_beta   90.00
_cell.angle_gamma   90.00
#
_symmetry.space_group_name_H-M   'P 1'
#
loop_
_entity.id
_entity.type
_entity.pdbx_description
1 polymer ?
#
loop_
_entity_poly.entity_id
_entity_poly.type
_entity_poly.pdbx_seq_one_letter_code
_entity_poly.pdbx_strand_id
1 'polypeptide(L)'
;MEYAIQTTVNSVECEDPRFEEKPATQIAEEFPIETQIFFLGSLYYGCPGIVVSNVKKNLAVKLVIDPNNSVEPDFGKKIANDFDNRVKYQPSFQVAKRLSMSGLTLSKLTASLYVICKSTDQRVNLGLNLKFEAKKQKVLGYTRKSRDSGWEYSEKAMQILAQYKEKFPEFIQALEEKHKDEIYSAEDFYPKEEAVSKIHAIKEWLRTVEVRDFEKVSLDAERLDKV
;
A
#
# COMPACT_ATOMS: atom_id res chain seq x y z
N MET A 1 13.65 18.50 1.60
CA MET A 1 14.50 17.69 2.51
C MET A 1 15.39 18.68 3.22
N GLU A 2 15.29 18.74 4.54
CA GLU A 2 16.06 19.68 5.34
C GLU A 2 17.38 19.02 5.72
N TYR A 3 18.49 19.72 5.51
CA TYR A 3 19.82 19.25 5.87
C TYR A 3 20.45 20.26 6.83
N ALA A 4 21.22 19.75 7.79
CA ALA A 4 21.95 20.62 8.69
C ALA A 4 23.13 21.25 7.94
N ILE A 5 23.41 22.54 8.18
CA ILE A 5 24.43 23.30 7.44
C ILE A 5 25.82 22.63 7.57
N GLN A 6 26.14 22.06 8.73
CA GLN A 6 27.41 21.34 8.94
C GLN A 6 27.56 20.06 8.10
N THR A 7 26.48 19.57 7.49
CA THR A 7 26.49 18.39 6.59
C THR A 7 26.44 18.76 5.10
N THR A 8 26.28 20.05 4.78
CA THR A 8 26.31 20.52 3.39
C THR A 8 27.75 20.78 2.97
N VAL A 9 28.09 20.38 1.75
CA VAL A 9 29.40 20.61 1.14
C VAL A 9 29.19 21.49 -0.08
N ASN A 10 29.99 22.55 -0.21
CA ASN A 10 29.82 23.52 -1.29
C ASN A 10 30.24 22.99 -2.67
N SER A 11 31.23 22.11 -2.72
CA SER A 11 31.72 21.49 -3.95
C SER A 11 32.31 20.12 -3.66
N VAL A 12 32.29 19.25 -4.66
CA VAL A 12 32.87 17.90 -4.60
C VAL A 12 34.00 17.79 -5.63
N GLU A 13 35.06 17.04 -5.31
CA GLU A 13 36.20 16.89 -6.22
C GLU A 13 35.84 16.14 -7.51
N CYS A 14 34.88 15.23 -7.43
CA CYS A 14 34.37 14.47 -8.56
C CYS A 14 32.86 14.70 -8.67
N GLU A 15 32.47 15.57 -9.58
CA GLU A 15 31.07 15.75 -9.96
C GLU A 15 30.60 14.59 -10.84
N ASP A 16 29.30 14.29 -10.79
CA ASP A 16 28.73 13.22 -11.59
C ASP A 16 28.48 13.72 -13.02
N PRO A 17 29.15 13.13 -14.04
CA PRO A 17 29.09 13.63 -15.42
C PRO A 17 27.69 13.53 -16.04
N ARG A 18 26.75 12.80 -15.43
CA ARG A 18 25.35 12.74 -15.89
C ARG A 18 24.59 14.04 -15.63
N PHE A 19 25.05 14.86 -14.69
CA PHE A 19 24.45 16.15 -14.34
C PHE A 19 25.23 17.33 -14.92
N GLU A 20 26.29 17.09 -15.71
CA GLU A 20 27.02 18.15 -16.38
C GLU A 20 26.11 18.86 -17.38
N GLU A 21 25.93 20.17 -17.18
CA GLU A 21 25.08 20.99 -18.05
C GLU A 21 25.70 21.10 -19.44
N LYS A 22 24.90 20.80 -20.47
CA LYS A 22 25.31 20.91 -21.87
C LYS A 22 24.60 22.09 -22.52
N PRO A 23 25.30 22.87 -23.37
CA PRO A 23 24.66 23.94 -24.12
C PRO A 23 23.63 23.39 -25.10
N ALA A 24 22.71 24.25 -25.55
CA ALA A 24 21.72 23.89 -26.57
C ALA A 24 22.42 23.38 -27.83
N THR A 25 22.14 22.13 -28.18
CA THR A 25 22.69 21.47 -29.36
C THR A 25 21.88 21.87 -30.60
N GLN A 26 22.47 21.79 -31.78
CA GLN A 26 21.72 22.05 -33.00
C GLN A 26 20.68 20.95 -33.22
N ILE A 27 19.50 21.31 -33.76
CA ILE A 27 18.39 20.34 -33.99
C ILE A 27 18.86 19.14 -34.83
N ALA A 28 19.78 19.35 -35.77
CA ALA A 28 20.29 18.28 -36.63
C ALA A 28 21.13 17.24 -35.88
N GLU A 29 21.81 17.65 -34.82
CA GLU A 29 22.64 16.80 -33.96
C GLU A 29 21.80 16.16 -32.84
N GLU A 30 20.82 16.89 -32.30
CA GLU A 30 19.90 16.40 -31.27
C GLU A 30 18.89 15.39 -31.84
N PHE A 31 18.39 15.64 -33.05
CA PHE A 31 17.46 14.77 -33.78
C PHE A 31 18.01 14.43 -35.17
N PRO A 32 18.97 13.49 -35.27
CA PRO A 32 19.44 12.98 -36.54
C PRO A 32 18.32 12.35 -37.37
N ILE A 33 18.48 12.34 -38.70
CA ILE A 33 17.57 11.65 -39.62
C ILE A 33 17.52 10.16 -39.25
N GLU A 34 16.35 9.55 -39.39
CA GLU A 34 16.06 8.15 -39.01
C GLU A 34 16.01 7.86 -37.50
N THR A 35 16.15 8.89 -36.64
CA THR A 35 15.98 8.73 -35.19
C THR A 35 14.54 8.36 -34.85
N GLN A 36 14.37 7.34 -34.02
CA GLN A 36 13.08 6.95 -33.46
C GLN A 36 12.67 7.89 -32.33
N ILE A 37 11.44 8.38 -32.38
CA ILE A 37 10.90 9.34 -31.43
C ILE A 37 9.47 8.98 -31.02
N PHE A 38 9.01 9.58 -29.93
CA PHE A 38 7.59 9.59 -29.56
C PHE A 38 7.01 11.00 -29.76
N PHE A 39 5.86 11.07 -30.41
CA PHE A 39 5.20 12.34 -30.67
C PHE A 39 4.37 12.79 -29.47
N LEU A 40 4.49 14.06 -29.07
CA LEU A 40 3.80 14.61 -27.89
C LEU A 40 2.65 15.57 -28.24
N GLY A 41 2.27 15.67 -29.52
CA GLY A 41 1.14 16.50 -29.93
C GLY A 41 -0.22 15.87 -29.60
N SER A 42 -1.25 16.70 -29.47
CA SER A 42 -2.58 16.30 -28.99
C SER A 42 -3.24 15.18 -29.80
N LEU A 43 -3.06 15.18 -31.13
CA LEU A 43 -3.77 14.25 -32.03
C LEU A 43 -3.15 12.85 -32.12
N TYR A 44 -1.94 12.62 -31.61
CA TYR A 44 -1.23 11.32 -31.68
C TYR A 44 -0.22 11.17 -30.54
N TYR A 45 -0.62 11.53 -29.32
CA TYR A 45 0.26 11.54 -28.16
C TYR A 45 0.78 10.13 -27.85
N GLY A 46 2.11 9.99 -27.74
CA GLY A 46 2.77 8.71 -27.51
C GLY A 46 2.91 7.83 -28.76
N CYS A 47 2.50 8.28 -29.95
CA CYS A 47 2.70 7.51 -31.17
C CYS A 47 4.19 7.48 -31.57
N PRO A 48 4.72 6.31 -31.98
CA PRO A 48 6.08 6.21 -32.47
C PRO A 48 6.21 6.89 -33.84
N GLY A 49 7.35 7.52 -34.06
CA GLY A 49 7.68 8.20 -35.32
C GLY A 49 9.16 8.17 -35.61
N ILE A 50 9.49 8.66 -36.80
CA ILE A 50 10.86 8.75 -37.30
C ILE A 50 11.11 10.16 -37.82
N VAL A 51 12.29 10.69 -37.53
CA VAL A 51 12.76 11.98 -38.09
C VAL A 51 13.05 11.81 -39.59
N VAL A 52 12.35 12.58 -40.43
CA VAL A 52 12.52 12.55 -41.89
C VAL A 52 13.44 13.67 -42.36
N SER A 53 13.32 14.85 -41.74
CA SER A 53 14.09 16.03 -42.14
C SER A 53 14.24 17.00 -40.99
N ASN A 54 15.41 17.61 -40.88
CA ASN A 54 15.81 18.53 -39.83
C ASN A 54 16.44 19.79 -40.47
N VAL A 55 15.63 20.59 -41.18
CA VAL A 55 16.12 21.79 -41.88
C VAL A 55 16.02 23.02 -40.98
N LYS A 56 17.18 23.61 -40.69
CA LYS A 56 17.32 24.85 -39.89
C LYS A 56 16.69 24.72 -38.49
N LYS A 57 15.45 25.20 -38.35
CA LYS A 57 14.67 25.23 -37.10
C LYS A 57 13.44 24.31 -37.14
N ASN A 58 13.21 23.61 -38.26
CA ASN A 58 12.03 22.80 -38.47
C ASN A 58 12.42 21.32 -38.46
N LEU A 59 11.67 20.54 -37.69
CA LEU A 59 11.76 19.09 -37.64
C LEU A 59 10.52 18.50 -38.31
N ALA A 60 10.71 17.77 -39.40
CA ALA A 60 9.67 17.00 -40.06
C ALA A 60 9.77 15.54 -39.60
N VAL A 61 8.66 15.01 -39.12
CA VAL A 61 8.56 13.67 -38.55
C VAL A 61 7.48 12.88 -39.29
N LYS A 62 7.74 11.60 -39.51
CA LYS A 62 6.75 10.65 -40.06
C LYS A 62 6.28 9.77 -38.91
N LEU A 63 4.98 9.81 -38.64
CA LEU A 63 4.35 9.02 -37.59
C LEU A 63 3.86 7.69 -38.16
N VAL A 64 3.93 6.64 -37.35
CA VAL A 64 3.29 5.36 -37.64
C VAL A 64 1.97 5.35 -36.88
N ILE A 65 0.88 5.53 -37.61
CA ILE A 65 -0.48 5.58 -37.05
C ILE A 65 -1.19 4.31 -37.50
N ASP A 66 -1.70 3.53 -36.54
CA ASP A 66 -2.59 2.42 -36.83
C ASP A 66 -4.03 2.96 -36.96
N PRO A 67 -4.66 2.92 -38.15
CA PRO A 67 -6.02 3.39 -38.33
C PRO A 67 -7.04 2.59 -37.51
N ASN A 68 -6.73 1.34 -37.15
CA ASN A 68 -7.61 0.49 -36.35
C ASN A 68 -7.56 0.82 -34.84
N ASN A 69 -6.53 1.54 -34.40
CA ASN A 69 -6.33 1.92 -33.00
C ASN A 69 -6.54 3.44 -32.79
N SER A 70 -7.55 3.98 -33.47
CA SER A 70 -7.89 5.42 -33.41
C SER A 70 -8.65 5.82 -32.14
N VAL A 71 -9.17 4.86 -31.38
CA VAL A 71 -9.93 5.10 -30.15
C VAL A 71 -9.33 4.27 -29.01
N GLU A 72 -8.86 4.96 -27.96
CA GLU A 72 -8.35 4.33 -26.75
C GLU A 72 -9.43 3.44 -26.11
N PRO A 73 -9.16 2.13 -25.89
CA PRO A 73 -10.12 1.24 -25.25
C PRO A 73 -10.50 1.68 -23.83
N ASP A 74 -11.80 1.83 -23.56
CA ASP A 74 -12.30 2.32 -22.27
C ASP A 74 -12.41 1.23 -21.17
N PHE A 75 -11.97 0.00 -21.45
CA PHE A 75 -12.16 -1.13 -20.53
C PHE A 75 -11.47 -0.90 -19.17
N GLY A 76 -10.27 -0.29 -19.17
CA GLY A 76 -9.51 -0.03 -17.94
C GLY A 76 -10.26 0.91 -16.99
N LYS A 77 -10.85 1.98 -17.53
CA LYS A 77 -11.65 2.93 -16.73
C LYS A 77 -12.92 2.28 -16.21
N LYS A 78 -13.59 1.46 -17.03
CA LYS A 78 -14.78 0.71 -16.59
C LYS A 78 -14.46 -0.22 -15.42
N ILE A 79 -13.39 -1.01 -15.54
CA ILE A 79 -12.97 -1.93 -14.47
C ILE A 79 -12.58 -1.16 -13.19
N ALA A 80 -11.88 -0.02 -13.32
CA ALA A 80 -11.53 0.81 -12.18
C ALA A 80 -12.78 1.37 -11.47
N ASN A 81 -13.73 1.93 -12.23
CA ASN A 81 -14.98 2.44 -11.67
C ASN A 81 -15.82 1.34 -11.02
N ASP A 82 -15.89 0.16 -11.64
CA ASP A 82 -16.59 -1.00 -11.10
C ASP A 82 -15.95 -1.48 -9.79
N PHE A 83 -14.62 -1.45 -9.72
CA PHE A 83 -13.86 -1.78 -8.51
C PHE A 83 -14.14 -0.79 -7.38
N ASP A 84 -14.10 0.52 -7.65
CA ASP A 84 -14.38 1.57 -6.66
C ASP A 84 -15.82 1.50 -6.13
N ASN A 85 -16.77 1.15 -6.99
CA ASN A 85 -18.17 0.97 -6.59
C ASN A 85 -18.38 -0.29 -5.73
N ARG A 86 -17.61 -1.35 -6.01
CA ARG A 86 -17.70 -2.64 -5.32
C ARG A 86 -17.02 -2.61 -3.95
N VAL A 87 -15.83 -2.05 -3.85
CA VAL A 87 -15.00 -2.12 -2.64
C VAL A 87 -15.17 -0.85 -1.81
N LYS A 88 -16.15 -0.86 -0.90
CA LYS A 88 -16.38 0.25 0.02
C LYS A 88 -15.49 0.11 1.25
N TYR A 89 -14.76 1.17 1.56
CA TYR A 89 -13.98 1.29 2.78
C TYR A 89 -14.69 2.18 3.78
N GLN A 90 -14.57 1.82 5.06
CA GLN A 90 -15.17 2.55 6.16
C GLN A 90 -14.09 3.04 7.12
N PRO A 91 -14.18 4.29 7.60
CA PRO A 91 -13.26 4.81 8.59
C PRO A 91 -13.24 3.99 9.87
N SER A 92 -12.06 3.92 10.50
CA SER A 92 -11.82 3.21 11.76
C SER A 92 -12.87 3.46 12.84
N PHE A 93 -13.32 4.70 13.04
CA PHE A 93 -14.33 5.04 14.05
C PHE A 93 -15.71 4.43 13.76
N GLN A 94 -16.10 4.32 12.48
CA GLN A 94 -17.37 3.68 12.10
C GLN A 94 -17.29 2.17 12.30
N VAL A 95 -16.16 1.56 11.92
CA VAL A 95 -15.92 0.12 12.09
C VAL A 95 -15.91 -0.26 13.57
N ALA A 96 -15.21 0.53 14.40
CA ALA A 96 -15.18 0.34 15.85
C ALA A 96 -16.60 0.39 16.45
N LYS A 97 -17.42 1.37 16.03
CA LYS A 97 -18.82 1.49 16.47
C LYS A 97 -19.68 0.31 16.01
N ARG A 98 -19.54 -0.14 14.75
CA ARG A 98 -20.30 -1.29 14.21
C ARG A 98 -19.96 -2.61 14.91
N LEU A 99 -18.70 -2.80 15.26
CA LEU A 99 -18.22 -4.00 15.94
C LEU A 99 -18.29 -3.88 17.47
N SER A 100 -18.85 -2.80 18.02
CA SER A 100 -18.92 -2.52 19.46
C SER A 100 -17.58 -2.78 20.16
N MET A 101 -16.52 -2.14 19.68
CA MET A 101 -15.15 -2.20 20.21
C MET A 101 -14.55 -0.79 20.29
N SER A 102 -13.57 -0.58 21.17
CA SER A 102 -12.85 0.70 21.22
C SER A 102 -11.93 0.85 20.00
N GLY A 103 -11.68 2.11 19.60
CA GLY A 103 -10.77 2.40 18.48
C GLY A 103 -9.34 1.90 18.74
N LEU A 104 -8.90 1.86 20.00
CA LEU A 104 -7.59 1.34 20.39
C LEU A 104 -7.53 -0.18 20.26
N THR A 105 -8.55 -0.90 20.72
CA THR A 105 -8.66 -2.36 20.54
C THR A 105 -8.70 -2.74 19.06
N LEU A 106 -9.51 -2.06 18.25
CA LEU A 106 -9.51 -2.22 16.79
C LEU A 106 -8.11 -1.99 16.21
N SER A 107 -7.41 -0.95 16.67
CA SER A 107 -6.07 -0.63 16.19
C SER A 107 -5.05 -1.72 16.53
N LYS A 108 -5.10 -2.29 17.74
CA LYS A 108 -4.21 -3.36 18.20
C LYS A 108 -4.50 -4.67 17.46
N LEU A 109 -5.77 -5.05 17.32
CA LEU A 109 -6.19 -6.27 16.61
C LEU A 109 -5.80 -6.26 15.13
N THR A 110 -5.91 -5.10 14.48
CA THR A 110 -5.60 -4.96 13.05
C THR A 110 -4.10 -4.78 12.78
N ALA A 111 -3.31 -4.39 13.78
CA ALA A 111 -1.87 -4.31 13.72
C ALA A 111 -1.20 -5.64 14.11
N SER A 112 0.12 -5.62 14.36
CA SER A 112 0.83 -6.75 14.97
C SER A 112 0.67 -6.69 16.49
N LEU A 113 -0.05 -7.66 17.06
CA LEU A 113 -0.32 -7.76 18.50
C LEU A 113 0.50 -8.91 19.07
N TYR A 114 1.54 -8.61 19.83
CA TYR A 114 2.38 -9.64 20.42
C TYR A 114 2.01 -9.92 21.88
N VAL A 115 1.85 -11.19 22.22
CA VAL A 115 1.62 -11.68 23.58
C VAL A 115 2.77 -12.60 24.00
N ILE A 116 3.26 -12.41 25.22
CA ILE A 116 4.37 -13.18 25.80
C ILE A 116 3.79 -14.28 26.70
N CYS A 117 4.11 -15.53 26.40
CA CYS A 117 3.79 -16.67 27.28
C CYS A 117 4.94 -16.87 28.26
N LYS A 118 4.81 -16.44 29.52
CA LYS A 118 5.90 -16.48 30.52
C LYS A 118 6.35 -17.91 30.86
N SER A 119 5.45 -18.88 30.75
CA SER A 119 5.76 -20.30 31.01
C SER A 119 6.67 -20.93 29.96
N THR A 120 6.61 -20.48 28.70
CA THR A 120 7.40 -21.02 27.59
C THR A 120 8.43 -20.03 27.04
N ASP A 121 8.45 -18.79 27.57
CA ASP A 121 9.20 -17.63 27.09
C ASP A 121 9.03 -17.38 25.57
N GLN A 122 7.82 -17.65 25.05
CA GLN A 122 7.51 -17.50 23.63
C GLN A 122 6.71 -16.24 23.37
N ARG A 123 7.10 -15.49 22.33
CA ARG A 123 6.35 -14.33 21.81
C ARG A 123 5.48 -14.77 20.64
N VAL A 124 4.16 -14.65 20.79
CA VAL A 124 3.18 -15.05 19.77
C VAL A 124 2.48 -13.81 19.22
N ASN A 125 2.39 -13.71 17.89
CA ASN A 125 1.60 -12.66 17.24
C ASN A 125 0.15 -13.12 17.07
N LEU A 126 -0.78 -12.39 17.69
CA LEU A 126 -2.23 -12.62 17.67
C LEU A 126 -2.98 -11.51 16.93
N GLY A 127 -2.26 -10.62 16.25
CA GLY A 127 -2.86 -9.59 15.40
C GLY A 127 -3.19 -10.11 14.01
N LEU A 128 -4.23 -9.53 13.40
CA LEU A 128 -4.61 -9.80 12.01
C LEU A 128 -3.62 -9.23 10.99
N ASN A 129 -2.68 -8.36 11.43
CA ASN A 129 -1.61 -7.83 10.58
C ASN A 129 -2.10 -7.18 9.28
N LEU A 130 -3.23 -6.48 9.35
CA LEU A 130 -3.86 -5.79 8.23
C LEU A 130 -3.27 -4.40 7.98
N LYS A 131 -2.59 -3.81 8.97
CA LYS A 131 -1.97 -2.49 8.86
C LYS A 131 -0.60 -2.43 9.55
N PHE A 132 0.31 -1.63 8.99
CA PHE A 132 1.64 -1.41 9.55
C PHE A 132 2.04 0.07 9.46
N GLU A 133 1.75 0.83 10.52
CA GLU A 133 2.06 2.26 10.60
C GLU A 133 3.57 2.54 10.50
N ALA A 134 4.37 1.83 11.31
CA ALA A 134 5.83 2.01 11.34
C ALA A 134 6.52 1.67 10.01
N LYS A 135 5.96 0.72 9.25
CA LYS A 135 6.50 0.29 7.95
C LYS A 135 5.88 1.05 6.78
N LYS A 136 4.87 1.91 7.03
CA LYS A 136 4.05 2.53 5.97
C LYS A 136 3.54 1.48 4.98
N GLN A 137 2.96 0.40 5.49
CA GLN A 137 2.39 -0.68 4.67
C GLN A 137 0.92 -0.95 5.02
N LYS A 138 0.17 -1.34 3.99
CA LYS A 138 -1.22 -1.79 4.06
C LYS A 138 -1.37 -3.18 3.46
N VAL A 139 -2.49 -3.85 3.74
CA VAL A 139 -2.85 -5.11 3.10
C VAL A 139 -3.93 -4.84 2.05
N LEU A 140 -3.62 -5.17 0.79
CA LEU A 140 -4.52 -4.93 -0.34
C LEU A 140 -5.87 -5.62 -0.15
N GLY A 141 -6.95 -4.90 -0.46
CA GLY A 141 -8.33 -5.41 -0.34
C GLY A 141 -8.88 -5.46 1.09
N TYR A 142 -8.06 -5.17 2.11
CA TYR A 142 -8.48 -5.17 3.52
C TYR A 142 -8.40 -3.79 4.17
N THR A 143 -7.29 -3.08 4.00
CA THR A 143 -7.08 -1.77 4.61
C THR A 143 -6.55 -0.76 3.61
N ARG A 144 -6.88 0.51 3.86
CA ARG A 144 -6.25 1.66 3.21
C ARG A 144 -6.05 2.79 4.21
N LYS A 145 -5.16 3.72 3.87
CA LYS A 145 -4.94 4.92 4.66
C LYS A 145 -5.36 6.13 3.84
N SER A 146 -6.44 6.78 4.25
CA SER A 146 -6.88 8.05 3.69
C SER A 146 -6.18 9.21 4.41
N ARG A 147 -6.03 10.34 3.71
CA ARG A 147 -5.45 11.56 4.30
C ARG A 147 -6.34 12.16 5.37
N ASP A 148 -7.67 12.10 5.18
CA ASP A 148 -8.63 12.82 6.03
C ASP A 148 -9.16 11.97 7.19
N SER A 149 -9.46 10.69 6.94
CA SER A 149 -10.10 9.78 7.90
C SER A 149 -9.12 8.79 8.56
N GLY A 150 -7.85 8.82 8.18
CA GLY A 150 -6.82 7.90 8.66
C GLY A 150 -7.02 6.48 8.13
N TRP A 151 -6.99 5.49 9.01
CA TRP A 151 -7.14 4.08 8.62
C TRP A 151 -8.59 3.72 8.31
N GLU A 152 -8.80 3.11 7.15
CA GLU A 152 -10.09 2.62 6.68
C GLU A 152 -10.02 1.13 6.37
N TYR A 153 -11.15 0.45 6.55
CA TYR A 153 -11.26 -1.01 6.42
C TYR A 153 -12.35 -1.38 5.42
N SER A 154 -12.08 -2.39 4.59
CA SER A 154 -13.05 -2.93 3.66
C SER A 154 -14.06 -3.85 4.36
N GLU A 155 -15.11 -4.24 3.65
CA GLU A 155 -16.08 -5.23 4.13
C GLU A 155 -15.43 -6.58 4.47
N LYS A 156 -14.43 -7.03 3.69
CA LYS A 156 -13.68 -8.26 3.97
C LYS A 156 -12.94 -8.17 5.32
N ALA A 157 -12.33 -7.02 5.62
CA ALA A 157 -11.67 -6.81 6.90
C ALA A 157 -12.67 -6.81 8.08
N MET A 158 -13.83 -6.20 7.89
CA MET A 158 -14.89 -6.22 8.91
C MET A 158 -15.41 -7.64 9.18
N GLN A 159 -15.56 -8.46 8.14
CA GLN A 159 -15.99 -9.86 8.28
C GLN A 159 -15.00 -10.67 9.12
N ILE A 160 -13.70 -10.55 8.85
CA ILE A 160 -12.67 -11.27 9.63
C ILE A 160 -12.63 -10.76 11.08
N LEU A 161 -12.77 -9.44 11.28
CA LEU A 161 -12.83 -8.88 12.64
C LEU A 161 -14.06 -9.38 13.41
N ALA A 162 -15.22 -9.47 12.76
CA ALA A 162 -16.43 -10.03 13.36
C ALA A 162 -16.25 -11.49 13.75
N GLN A 163 -15.67 -12.31 12.86
CA GLN A 163 -15.34 -13.71 13.15
C GLN A 163 -14.34 -13.86 14.30
N TYR A 164 -13.34 -12.98 14.37
CA TYR A 164 -12.39 -12.96 15.49
C TYR A 164 -13.15 -12.70 16.80
N LYS A 165 -14.02 -11.69 16.81
CA LYS A 165 -14.81 -11.35 17.99
C LYS A 165 -15.74 -12.47 18.43
N GLU A 166 -16.38 -13.16 17.49
CA GLU A 166 -17.30 -14.27 17.77
C GLU A 166 -16.58 -15.51 18.31
N LYS A 167 -15.42 -15.86 17.75
CA LYS A 167 -14.67 -17.06 18.18
C LYS A 167 -13.92 -16.88 19.50
N PHE A 168 -13.45 -15.68 19.80
CA PHE A 168 -12.61 -15.42 20.96
C PHE A 168 -13.10 -14.23 21.80
N PRO A 169 -14.36 -14.22 22.26
CA PRO A 169 -14.96 -13.07 22.95
C PRO A 169 -14.23 -12.72 24.25
N GLU A 170 -13.79 -13.73 25.02
CA GLU A 170 -13.02 -13.55 26.27
C GLU A 170 -11.71 -12.78 26.03
N PHE A 171 -10.98 -13.11 24.95
CA PHE A 171 -9.74 -12.42 24.58
C PHE A 171 -10.01 -10.96 24.22
N ILE A 172 -11.05 -10.72 23.42
CA ILE A 172 -11.41 -9.35 23.01
C ILE A 172 -11.83 -8.52 24.22
N GLN A 173 -12.60 -9.09 25.15
CA GLN A 173 -13.01 -8.39 26.36
C GLN A 173 -11.80 -8.02 27.23
N ALA A 174 -10.89 -8.95 27.48
CA ALA A 174 -9.68 -8.67 28.23
C ALA A 174 -8.77 -7.64 27.52
N LEU A 175 -8.72 -7.68 26.18
CA LEU A 175 -8.03 -6.67 25.38
C LEU A 175 -8.69 -5.30 25.48
N GLU A 176 -10.03 -5.22 25.56
CA GLU A 176 -10.76 -3.97 25.79
C GLU A 176 -10.49 -3.37 27.17
N GLU A 177 -10.26 -4.19 28.19
CA GLU A 177 -9.91 -3.69 29.52
C GLU A 177 -8.46 -3.17 29.57
N LYS A 178 -7.55 -3.85 28.84
CA LYS A 178 -6.10 -3.58 28.83
C LYS A 178 -5.59 -2.90 27.55
N HIS A 179 -6.46 -2.23 26.79
CA HIS A 179 -6.11 -1.68 25.47
C HIS A 179 -5.01 -0.59 25.51
N LYS A 180 -4.73 -0.02 26.68
CA LYS A 180 -3.69 0.99 26.90
C LYS A 180 -2.29 0.39 27.07
N ASP A 181 -2.19 -0.89 27.36
CA ASP A 181 -0.90 -1.53 27.61
C ASP A 181 -0.12 -1.74 26.28
N GLU A 182 1.21 -1.69 26.36
CA GLU A 182 2.08 -1.94 25.21
C GLU A 182 2.58 -3.39 25.15
N ILE A 183 2.71 -4.03 26.31
CA ILE A 183 3.22 -5.37 26.46
C ILE A 183 2.14 -6.21 27.13
N TYR A 184 1.81 -7.33 26.50
CA TYR A 184 0.81 -8.26 27.00
C TYR A 184 1.44 -9.60 27.35
N SER A 185 1.02 -10.17 28.47
CA SER A 185 1.33 -11.55 28.84
C SER A 185 0.11 -12.45 28.68
N ALA A 186 0.32 -13.76 28.49
CA ALA A 186 -0.77 -14.71 28.31
C ALA A 186 -1.71 -14.72 29.53
N GLU A 187 -1.14 -14.54 30.73
CA GLU A 187 -1.87 -14.45 31.99
C GLU A 187 -2.71 -13.18 32.12
N ASP A 188 -2.54 -12.20 31.23
CA ASP A 188 -3.37 -11.00 31.20
C ASP A 188 -4.75 -11.23 30.63
N PHE A 189 -4.92 -12.28 29.81
CA PHE A 189 -6.17 -12.60 29.11
C PHE A 189 -6.88 -13.82 29.70
N TYR A 190 -6.13 -14.76 30.26
CA TYR A 190 -6.63 -16.05 30.69
C TYR A 190 -5.96 -16.50 31.99
N PRO A 191 -6.62 -17.36 32.80
CA PRO A 191 -5.99 -17.99 33.96
C PRO A 191 -4.73 -18.76 33.56
N LYS A 192 -3.73 -18.78 34.46
CA LYS A 192 -2.38 -19.33 34.20
C LYS A 192 -2.39 -20.77 33.67
N GLU A 193 -3.36 -21.58 34.10
CA GLU A 193 -3.51 -22.99 33.73
C GLU A 193 -3.93 -23.19 32.27
N GLU A 194 -4.76 -22.28 31.73
CA GLU A 194 -5.35 -22.39 30.38
C GLU A 194 -4.75 -21.41 29.37
N ALA A 195 -4.03 -20.39 29.85
CA ALA A 195 -3.57 -19.27 29.04
C ALA A 195 -2.77 -19.69 27.80
N VAL A 196 -1.81 -20.60 27.95
CA VAL A 196 -0.99 -21.08 26.84
C VAL A 196 -1.86 -21.77 25.79
N SER A 197 -2.75 -22.68 26.22
CA SER A 197 -3.61 -23.45 25.32
C SER A 197 -4.54 -22.55 24.51
N LYS A 198 -5.20 -21.58 25.17
CA LYS A 198 -6.11 -20.62 24.53
C LYS A 198 -5.38 -19.70 23.54
N ILE A 199 -4.19 -19.22 23.90
CA ILE A 199 -3.36 -18.39 23.01
C ILE A 199 -2.91 -19.18 21.77
N HIS A 200 -2.55 -20.46 21.93
CA HIS A 200 -2.25 -21.34 20.80
C HIS A 200 -3.46 -21.62 19.91
N ALA A 201 -4.67 -21.74 20.48
CA ALA A 201 -5.91 -21.89 19.70
C ALA A 201 -6.18 -20.66 18.82
N ILE A 202 -5.96 -19.44 19.35
CA ILE A 202 -6.06 -18.20 18.56
C ILE A 202 -5.02 -18.20 17.44
N LYS A 203 -3.76 -18.53 17.76
CA LYS A 203 -2.68 -18.61 16.78
C LYS A 203 -3.00 -19.58 15.65
N GLU A 204 -3.56 -20.73 15.96
CA GLU A 204 -3.89 -21.74 14.96
C GLU A 204 -5.08 -21.29 14.09
N TRP A 205 -6.11 -20.69 14.70
CA TRP A 205 -7.19 -20.09 13.91
C TRP A 205 -6.68 -18.99 12.97
N LEU A 206 -5.77 -18.11 13.41
CA LEU A 206 -5.18 -17.08 12.55
C LEU A 206 -4.42 -17.67 11.35
N ARG A 207 -3.90 -18.90 11.45
CA ARG A 207 -3.29 -19.59 10.29
C ARG A 207 -4.34 -20.07 9.30
N THR A 208 -5.53 -20.46 9.76
CA THR A 208 -6.64 -20.87 8.87
C THR A 208 -7.26 -19.70 8.11
N VAL A 209 -7.15 -18.48 8.63
CA VAL A 209 -7.72 -17.25 8.04
C VAL A 209 -6.85 -16.69 6.89
N GLU A 210 -5.85 -17.45 6.41
CA GLU A 210 -4.92 -17.02 5.35
C GLU A 210 -4.16 -15.71 5.66
N VAL A 211 -3.99 -15.36 6.94
CA VAL A 211 -3.28 -14.13 7.38
C VAL A 211 -1.82 -14.08 6.89
N ARG A 212 -1.26 -15.24 6.49
CA ARG A 212 0.09 -15.34 5.92
C ARG A 212 0.17 -14.94 4.45
N ASP A 213 -0.91 -15.08 3.68
CA ASP A 213 -0.93 -14.84 2.23
C ASP A 213 -1.36 -13.41 1.89
N PHE A 214 -1.53 -12.57 2.91
CA PHE A 214 -1.79 -11.15 2.76
C PHE A 214 -0.65 -10.42 2.03
N GLU A 215 -0.99 -9.86 0.89
CA GLU A 215 -0.10 -9.03 0.09
C GLU A 215 0.09 -7.66 0.75
N LYS A 216 1.28 -7.46 1.33
CA LYS A 216 1.66 -6.22 2.02
C LYS A 216 2.32 -5.29 1.02
N VAL A 217 1.74 -4.11 0.86
CA VAL A 217 2.21 -3.10 -0.10
C VAL A 217 2.40 -1.75 0.57
N SER A 218 3.12 -0.85 -0.10
CA SER A 218 3.22 0.55 0.33
C SER A 218 1.83 1.21 0.41
N LEU A 219 1.68 2.24 1.23
CA LEU A 219 0.41 2.98 1.37
C LEU A 219 -0.12 3.52 0.04
N ASP A 220 0.77 3.92 -0.87
CA ASP A 220 0.45 4.54 -2.16
C ASP A 220 0.18 3.52 -3.28
N ALA A 221 0.41 2.23 -3.03
CA ALA A 221 0.20 1.20 -4.04
C ALA A 221 -1.29 0.88 -4.18
N GLU A 222 -1.78 0.84 -5.42
CA GLU A 222 -3.13 0.43 -5.76
C GLU A 222 -3.10 -0.76 -6.72
N ARG A 223 -4.10 -1.61 -6.62
CA ARG A 223 -4.19 -2.84 -7.40
C ARG A 223 -5.65 -3.16 -7.66
N LEU A 224 -5.96 -3.55 -8.89
CA LEU A 224 -7.22 -4.18 -9.24
C LEU A 224 -7.22 -5.64 -8.79
N ASP A 225 -8.40 -6.15 -8.42
CA ASP A 225 -8.56 -7.56 -8.10
C ASP A 225 -8.12 -8.44 -9.29
N LYS A 226 -7.57 -9.62 -9.00
CA LYS A 226 -7.36 -10.62 -10.03
C LYS A 226 -8.73 -11.04 -10.57
N VAL A 227 -8.89 -11.00 -11.89
CA VAL A 227 -10.03 -11.58 -12.61
C VAL A 227 -9.97 -13.09 -12.52
#